data_AF-A0A814FGF9-F1
#
_entry.id   AF-A0A814FGF9-F1
#
_cell.length_a   1.000
_cell.length_b   1.000
_cell.length_c   1.000
_cell.angle_alpha   90.00
_cell.angle_beta   90.00
_cell.angle_gamma   90.00
#
_symmetry.space_group_name_H-M   'P 1'
#
loop_
_entity.id
_entity.type
_entity.pdbx_description
1 polymer ?
#
loop_
_entity_poly.entity_id
_entity_poly.type
_entity_poly.pdbx_seq_one_letter_code
_entity_poly.pdbx_strand_id
1 'polypeptide(L)'
;MEPIMPIPPTGAVEIDPKEHIYAHPKYTKQLLDPSTFNVQTIYEVILHGLRLSGDRPQFSYRQSSDQPFKSYTYKQVFEIIKEIGSGIVNSGLQPVNETFYGIYASASVNYALCLYSAWPYSMVPIGIYDSLGQDG
;
A
#
# COMPACT_ATOMS: atom_id res chain seq x y z
N MET A 1 16.84 7.31 -30.31
CA MET A 1 16.54 6.01 -29.69
C MET A 1 15.05 6.01 -29.41
N GLU A 2 14.32 5.00 -29.87
CA GLU A 2 12.93 4.84 -29.43
C GLU A 2 12.90 4.47 -27.93
N PRO A 3 11.93 4.97 -27.16
CA PRO A 3 11.82 4.65 -25.75
C PRO A 3 11.58 3.15 -25.57
N ILE A 4 12.34 2.53 -24.67
CA ILE A 4 12.14 1.13 -24.29
C ILE A 4 10.82 1.07 -23.52
N MET A 5 9.80 0.45 -24.12
CA MET A 5 8.53 0.24 -23.45
C MET A 5 8.67 -0.81 -22.34
N PRO A 6 8.04 -0.60 -21.18
CA PRO A 6 7.98 -1.61 -20.14
C PRO A 6 7.28 -2.86 -20.68
N ILE A 7 7.91 -4.02 -20.50
CA ILE A 7 7.33 -5.31 -20.89
C ILE A 7 6.09 -5.54 -20.03
N PRO A 8 4.90 -5.76 -20.62
CA PRO A 8 3.69 -5.95 -19.85
C PRO A 8 3.78 -7.24 -19.01
N PRO A 9 3.17 -7.25 -17.80
CA PRO A 9 3.08 -8.47 -17.01
C PRO A 9 2.40 -9.59 -17.80
N THR A 10 2.87 -10.83 -17.66
CA THR A 10 2.30 -11.98 -18.36
C THR A 10 0.80 -12.10 -18.11
N GLY A 11 0.01 -12.09 -19.21
CA GLY A 11 -1.45 -12.19 -19.15
C GLY A 11 -2.18 -10.86 -18.91
N ALA A 12 -1.47 -9.73 -18.80
CA ALA A 12 -2.10 -8.42 -18.82
C ALA A 12 -2.64 -8.10 -20.23
N VAL A 13 -3.73 -7.36 -20.28
CA VAL A 13 -4.39 -6.94 -21.52
C VAL A 13 -4.16 -5.44 -21.69
N GLU A 14 -3.70 -5.02 -22.86
CA GLU A 14 -3.59 -3.60 -23.20
C GLU A 14 -4.98 -3.00 -23.37
N ILE A 15 -5.28 -1.97 -22.59
CA ILE A 15 -6.58 -1.30 -22.58
C ILE A 15 -6.50 0.12 -23.15
N ASP A 16 -5.32 0.73 -23.19
CA ASP A 16 -5.06 1.98 -23.88
C ASP A 16 -3.77 1.84 -24.70
N PRO A 17 -3.87 1.59 -26.02
CA PRO A 17 -2.70 1.46 -26.90
C PRO A 17 -1.94 2.77 -27.15
N LYS A 18 -2.52 3.92 -26.81
CA LYS A 18 -1.89 5.24 -27.01
C LYS A 18 -0.96 5.57 -25.85
N GLU A 19 -1.42 5.28 -24.64
CA GLU A 19 -0.67 5.52 -23.40
C GLU A 19 0.00 4.23 -22.87
N HIS A 20 -0.16 3.11 -23.59
CA HIS A 20 0.35 1.79 -23.25
C HIS A 20 -0.04 1.33 -21.83
N ILE A 21 -1.33 1.48 -21.53
CA ILE A 21 -1.91 1.07 -20.24
C ILE A 21 -2.33 -0.40 -20.33
N TYR A 22 -1.84 -1.20 -19.40
CA TYR A 22 -2.16 -2.62 -19.27
C TYR A 22 -2.95 -2.89 -17.99
N ALA A 23 -3.97 -3.74 -18.07
CA ALA A 23 -4.79 -4.14 -16.93
C ALA A 23 -4.88 -5.67 -16.82
N HIS A 24 -5.09 -6.16 -15.59
CA HIS A 24 -5.43 -7.56 -15.37
C HIS A 24 -6.76 -7.89 -16.10
N PRO A 25 -6.92 -9.06 -16.76
CA PRO A 25 -8.08 -9.40 -17.59
C PRO A 25 -9.45 -9.11 -16.95
N LYS A 26 -9.56 -9.33 -15.65
CA LYS A 26 -10.76 -9.10 -14.84
C LYS A 26 -11.21 -7.62 -14.78
N TYR A 27 -10.29 -6.67 -14.97
CA TYR A 27 -10.52 -5.23 -14.82
C TYR A 27 -10.33 -4.47 -16.13
N THR A 28 -10.40 -5.16 -17.27
CA THR A 28 -10.16 -4.59 -18.59
C THR A 28 -11.26 -3.65 -19.08
N LYS A 29 -12.47 -3.78 -18.55
CA LYS A 29 -13.64 -3.02 -19.02
C LYS A 29 -13.66 -1.58 -18.53
N GLN A 30 -13.00 -1.30 -17.40
CA GLN A 30 -13.02 0.01 -16.77
C GLN A 30 -11.83 0.14 -15.83
N LEU A 31 -11.00 1.16 -16.07
CA LEU A 31 -10.11 1.67 -15.04
C LEU A 31 -10.97 2.25 -13.92
N LEU A 32 -10.67 1.87 -12.68
CA LEU A 32 -11.32 2.48 -11.53
C LEU A 32 -10.87 3.94 -11.46
N ASP A 33 -11.81 4.87 -11.61
CA ASP A 33 -11.56 6.29 -11.43
C ASP A 33 -11.56 6.60 -9.92
N PRO A 34 -10.40 6.98 -9.32
CA PRO A 34 -10.32 7.24 -7.89
C PRO A 34 -11.24 8.36 -7.41
N SER A 35 -11.63 9.29 -8.29
CA SER A 35 -12.56 10.37 -7.95
C SER A 35 -13.95 9.83 -7.59
N THR A 36 -14.31 8.65 -8.10
CA THR A 36 -15.60 8.00 -7.82
C THR A 36 -15.72 7.47 -6.39
N PHE A 37 -14.62 7.36 -5.66
CA PHE A 37 -14.62 6.86 -4.28
C PHE A 37 -15.05 7.91 -3.24
N ASN A 38 -15.14 9.19 -3.63
CA ASN A 38 -15.47 10.32 -2.76
C ASN A 38 -14.65 10.33 -1.46
N VAL A 39 -13.33 10.21 -1.61
CA VAL A 39 -12.33 10.27 -0.54
C VAL A 39 -11.35 11.40 -0.83
N GLN A 40 -10.89 12.08 0.21
CA GLN A 40 -10.00 13.23 0.14
C GLN A 40 -8.63 12.96 0.79
N THR A 41 -8.53 11.94 1.64
CA THR A 41 -7.28 11.56 2.31
C THR A 41 -6.94 10.08 2.13
N ILE A 42 -5.67 9.73 2.28
CA ILE A 42 -5.24 8.32 2.28
C ILE A 42 -5.88 7.54 3.43
N TYR A 43 -6.09 8.17 4.58
CA TYR A 43 -6.78 7.52 5.69
C TYR A 43 -8.24 7.19 5.33
N GLU A 44 -8.93 8.07 4.60
CA GLU A 44 -10.28 7.76 4.08
C GLU A 44 -10.27 6.64 3.05
N VAL A 45 -9.24 6.50 2.23
CA VAL A 45 -9.07 5.34 1.34
C VAL A 45 -9.03 4.04 2.15
N ILE A 46 -8.30 4.02 3.27
CA ILE A 46 -8.23 2.86 4.17
C ILE A 46 -9.60 2.56 4.78
N LEU A 47 -10.28 3.58 5.31
CA LEU A 47 -11.63 3.43 5.88
C LEU A 47 -12.65 2.96 4.84
N HIS A 48 -12.56 3.48 3.62
CA HIS A 48 -13.41 3.08 2.51
C HIS A 48 -13.18 1.60 2.16
N GLY A 49 -11.93 1.17 2.04
CA GLY A 49 -11.56 -0.22 1.81
C GLY A 49 -12.07 -1.14 2.93
N LEU A 50 -11.88 -0.75 4.19
CA LEU A 50 -12.40 -1.48 5.34
C LEU A 50 -13.91 -1.67 5.27
N ARG A 51 -14.66 -0.60 4.99
CA ARG A 51 -16.13 -0.63 4.90
C ARG A 51 -16.62 -1.59 3.82
N LEU A 52 -15.97 -1.62 2.65
CA LEU A 52 -16.40 -2.46 1.53
C LEU A 52 -15.98 -3.93 1.69
N SER A 53 -14.82 -4.18 2.32
CA SER A 53 -14.15 -5.47 2.24
C SER A 53 -14.11 -6.23 3.56
N GLY A 54 -14.12 -5.56 4.71
CA GLY A 54 -14.13 -6.18 6.04
C GLY A 54 -13.09 -7.29 6.21
N ASP A 55 -13.55 -8.53 6.25
CA ASP A 55 -12.71 -9.73 6.46
C ASP A 55 -12.10 -10.31 5.18
N ARG A 56 -12.18 -9.61 4.04
CA ARG A 56 -11.48 -10.03 2.81
C ARG A 56 -9.97 -9.73 2.91
N PRO A 57 -9.12 -10.50 2.19
CA PRO A 57 -7.68 -10.25 2.14
C PRO A 57 -7.32 -8.85 1.60
N GLN A 58 -6.41 -8.14 2.29
CA GLN A 58 -5.81 -6.90 1.83
C GLN A 58 -4.34 -7.09 1.47
N PHE A 59 -3.55 -7.68 2.37
CA PHE A 59 -2.14 -8.00 2.13
C PHE A 59 -1.93 -9.49 2.21
N SER A 60 -1.25 -10.06 1.22
CA SER A 60 -0.89 -11.48 1.18
C SER A 60 0.61 -11.65 1.13
N TYR A 61 1.13 -12.66 1.84
CA TYR A 61 2.54 -12.99 1.90
C TYR A 61 2.76 -14.50 2.05
N ARG A 62 3.95 -14.96 1.69
CA ARG A 62 4.43 -16.32 1.94
C ARG A 62 5.92 -16.25 2.28
N GLN A 63 6.40 -17.16 3.10
CA GLN A 63 7.80 -17.19 3.52
C GLN A 63 8.71 -17.84 2.48
N SER A 64 8.17 -18.79 1.71
CA SER A 64 8.88 -19.50 0.64
C SER A 64 7.90 -19.86 -0.48
N SER A 65 8.43 -20.24 -1.64
CA SER A 65 7.63 -20.48 -2.86
C SER A 65 6.69 -21.69 -2.75
N ASP A 66 7.04 -22.67 -1.93
CA ASP A 66 6.29 -23.89 -1.64
C ASP A 66 5.16 -23.69 -0.62
N GLN A 67 5.18 -22.60 0.15
CA GLN A 67 4.18 -22.33 1.17
C GLN A 67 2.96 -21.60 0.60
N PRO A 68 1.75 -21.87 1.11
CA PRO A 68 0.55 -21.13 0.73
C PRO A 68 0.65 -19.68 1.20
N PHE A 69 0.00 -18.78 0.47
CA PHE A 69 -0.14 -17.40 0.90
C PHE A 69 -0.99 -17.30 2.17
N LYS A 70 -0.47 -16.57 3.15
CA LYS A 70 -1.21 -16.07 4.30
C LYS A 70 -1.63 -14.64 4.00
N SER A 71 -2.74 -14.19 4.59
CA SER A 71 -3.24 -12.85 4.36
C SER A 71 -3.68 -12.16 5.64
N TYR A 72 -3.47 -10.85 5.70
CA TYR A 72 -4.15 -9.97 6.63
C TYR A 72 -5.42 -9.44 5.97
N THR A 73 -6.53 -9.46 6.70
CA THR A 73 -7.79 -8.89 6.22
C THR A 73 -7.77 -7.36 6.34
N TYR A 74 -8.67 -6.65 5.62
CA TYR A 74 -8.78 -5.20 5.78
C TYR A 74 -9.02 -4.78 7.25
N LYS A 75 -9.83 -5.56 7.97
CA LYS A 75 -10.08 -5.34 9.39
C LYS A 75 -8.82 -5.49 10.24
N GLN A 76 -8.08 -6.58 10.07
CA GLN A 76 -6.84 -6.82 10.81
C GLN A 76 -5.79 -5.75 10.51
N VAL A 77 -5.65 -5.36 9.24
CA VAL A 77 -4.75 -4.28 8.84
C VAL A 77 -5.13 -2.99 9.57
N PHE A 78 -6.41 -2.62 9.56
CA PHE A 78 -6.88 -1.40 10.23
C PHE A 78 -6.60 -1.41 11.75
N GLU A 79 -6.80 -2.54 12.42
CA GLU A 79 -6.49 -2.70 13.85
C GLU A 79 -4.99 -2.54 14.10
N ILE A 80 -4.15 -3.26 13.35
CA ILE A 80 -2.69 -3.23 13.49
C ILE A 80 -2.12 -1.81 13.27
N ILE A 81 -2.53 -1.12 12.20
CA ILE A 81 -1.96 0.20 11.89
C ILE A 81 -2.34 1.24 12.95
N LYS A 82 -3.52 1.11 13.57
CA LYS A 82 -3.95 1.99 14.66
C LYS A 82 -3.13 1.74 15.92
N GLU A 83 -2.88 0.48 16.25
CA GLU A 83 -2.05 0.09 17.39
C GLU A 83 -0.62 0.60 17.23
N ILE A 84 0.04 0.31 16.09
CA ILE A 84 1.39 0.79 15.81
C ILE A 84 1.47 2.32 15.90
N GLY A 85 0.56 3.03 15.21
CA GLY A 85 0.57 4.48 15.20
C GLY A 85 0.34 5.09 16.58
N SER A 86 -0.57 4.50 17.39
CA SER A 86 -0.79 4.95 18.78
C SER A 86 0.44 4.76 19.65
N GLY A 87 1.17 3.65 19.47
CA GLY A 87 2.40 3.39 20.22
C GLY A 87 3.51 4.39 19.86
N ILE A 88 3.60 4.79 18.59
CA ILE A 88 4.54 5.81 18.11
C ILE A 88 4.20 7.18 18.74
N VAL A 89 2.94 7.58 18.69
CA VAL A 89 2.49 8.84 19.31
C VAL A 89 2.74 8.83 20.82
N ASN A 90 2.43 7.72 21.49
CA ASN A 90 2.69 7.55 22.92
C ASN A 90 4.19 7.58 23.26
N SER A 91 5.07 7.32 22.29
CA SER A 91 6.52 7.42 22.44
C SER A 91 7.05 8.86 22.31
N GLY A 92 6.17 9.84 22.05
CA GLY A 92 6.48 11.28 22.07
C GLY A 92 6.38 11.97 20.71
N LEU A 93 6.09 11.24 19.63
CA LEU A 93 5.87 11.84 18.31
C LEU A 93 4.52 12.56 18.25
N GLN A 94 4.48 13.70 17.57
CA GLN A 94 3.27 14.51 17.47
C GLN A 94 2.39 14.02 16.31
N PRO A 95 1.07 13.85 16.50
CA PRO A 95 0.17 13.39 15.44
C PRO A 95 -0.23 14.54 14.49
N VAL A 96 0.75 15.06 13.76
CA VAL A 96 0.62 16.21 12.84
C VAL A 96 1.40 15.98 11.54
N ASN A 97 1.05 16.70 10.48
CA ASN A 97 1.62 16.55 9.13
C ASN A 97 3.06 17.05 9.01
N GLU A 98 3.59 17.72 10.02
CA GLU A 98 5.00 18.10 10.14
C GLU A 98 5.85 17.02 10.81
N THR A 99 5.23 15.94 11.31
CA THR A 99 5.95 14.81 11.91
C THR A 99 6.28 13.77 10.86
N PHE A 100 7.59 13.54 10.68
CA PHE A 100 8.12 12.57 9.73
C PHE A 100 8.51 11.28 10.44
N TYR A 101 7.97 10.16 9.97
CA TYR A 101 8.19 8.82 10.52
C TYR A 101 9.01 7.97 9.54
N GLY A 102 10.31 7.86 9.79
CA GLY A 102 11.23 7.05 8.99
C GLY A 102 11.14 5.56 9.31
N ILE A 103 11.03 4.73 8.27
CA ILE A 103 10.98 3.26 8.39
C ILE A 103 12.05 2.68 7.47
N TYR A 104 13.04 2.01 8.07
CA TYR A 104 14.07 1.27 7.35
C TYR A 104 13.77 -0.23 7.44
N ALA A 105 13.46 -0.88 6.32
CA ALA A 105 13.31 -2.33 6.28
C ALA A 105 13.39 -2.90 4.85
N SER A 106 13.50 -4.23 4.78
CA SER A 106 13.23 -4.97 3.54
C SER A 106 11.74 -4.89 3.14
N ALA A 107 11.48 -4.86 1.83
CA ALA A 107 10.13 -4.82 1.27
C ALA A 107 9.30 -6.03 1.74
N SER A 108 8.34 -5.79 2.64
CA SER A 108 7.54 -6.82 3.29
C SER A 108 6.16 -6.28 3.65
N VAL A 109 5.24 -7.17 4.04
CA VAL A 109 3.94 -6.74 4.58
C VAL A 109 4.12 -5.93 5.85
N ASN A 110 5.06 -6.31 6.73
CA ASN A 110 5.34 -5.56 7.96
C ASN A 110 5.81 -4.12 7.65
N TYR A 111 6.68 -3.96 6.66
CA TYR A 111 7.12 -2.64 6.19
C TYR A 111 5.93 -1.79 5.71
N ALA A 112 5.03 -2.38 4.91
CA ALA A 112 3.82 -1.69 4.46
C ALA A 112 2.89 -1.32 5.63
N LEU A 113 2.72 -2.19 6.62
CA LEU A 113 1.91 -1.91 7.82
C LEU A 113 2.48 -0.73 8.62
N CYS A 114 3.80 -0.63 8.77
CA CYS A 114 4.44 0.52 9.42
C CYS A 114 4.23 1.81 8.61
N LEU A 115 4.34 1.78 7.27
CA LEU A 115 4.03 2.98 6.46
C LEU A 115 2.58 3.43 6.69
N TYR A 116 1.64 2.47 6.70
CA TYR A 116 0.21 2.76 6.85
C TYR A 116 -0.15 3.31 8.23
N SER A 117 0.63 3.00 9.27
CA SER A 117 0.35 3.46 10.64
C SER A 117 0.54 4.97 10.85
N ALA A 118 1.17 5.67 9.90
CA ALA A 118 1.32 7.11 9.96
C ALA A 118 0.00 7.86 9.71
N TRP A 119 -0.79 7.40 8.74
CA TRP A 119 -1.94 8.14 8.22
C TRP A 119 -3.13 8.28 9.19
N PRO A 120 -3.45 7.32 10.08
CA PRO A 120 -4.48 7.53 11.11
C PRO A 120 -4.16 8.67 12.08
N TYR A 121 -2.90 9.12 12.13
CA TYR A 121 -2.40 10.14 13.06
C TYR A 121 -1.84 11.36 12.32
N SER A 122 -2.20 11.55 11.05
CA SER A 122 -1.76 12.67 10.23
C SER A 122 -0.23 12.82 10.08
N MET A 123 0.56 11.78 10.38
CA MET A 123 2.01 11.80 10.21
C MET A 123 2.42 11.46 8.78
N VAL A 124 3.65 11.80 8.40
CA VAL A 124 4.20 11.56 7.07
C VAL A 124 5.19 10.38 7.13
N PRO A 125 4.87 9.21 6.55
CA PRO A 125 5.79 8.08 6.52
C PRO A 125 6.90 8.31 5.49
N ILE A 126 8.14 8.02 5.85
CA ILE A 126 9.31 8.01 4.95
C ILE A 126 9.81 6.57 4.87
N GLY A 127 9.61 5.95 3.71
CA GLY A 127 10.04 4.59 3.47
C GLY A 127 11.47 4.51 2.93
N ILE A 128 12.33 3.78 3.62
CA ILE A 128 13.72 3.54 3.23
C ILE A 128 13.91 2.04 3.05
N TYR A 129 14.20 1.61 1.82
CA TYR A 129 14.40 0.21 1.52
C TYR A 129 15.81 -0.22 1.88
N ASP A 130 15.92 -1.35 2.58
CA ASP A 130 17.20 -1.96 2.95
C ASP A 130 18.11 -2.27 1.74
N SER A 131 17.51 -2.53 0.58
CA SER A 131 18.23 -2.76 -0.68
C SER A 131 18.97 -1.53 -1.23
N LEU A 132 18.68 -0.33 -0.72
CA LEU A 132 19.36 0.90 -1.16
C LEU A 132 20.74 1.08 -0.49
N GLY A 133 21.02 0.32 0.58
CA GLY A 133 22.28 0.43 1.33
C GLY A 133 22.38 1.71 2.17
N GLN A 134 23.55 1.96 2.76
CA GLN A 134 23.77 3.09 3.67
C GLN A 134 23.75 4.47 2.99
N ASP A 135 23.98 4.51 1.68
CA ASP A 135 24.04 5.75 0.89
C ASP A 135 22.70 6.12 0.23
N GLY A 136 21.65 5.31 0.48
CA GLY A 136 20.33 5.40 -0.13
C GLY A 136 19.39 6.45 0.43
#